data_AF-A0A8K0SK03-F1
#
_entry.id   AF-A0A8K0SK03-F1
#
_cell.length_a   1.000
_cell.length_b   1.000
_cell.length_c   1.000
_cell.angle_alpha   90.00
_cell.angle_beta   90.00
_cell.angle_gamma   90.00
#
_symmetry.space_group_name_H-M   'P 1'
#
loop_
_entity.id
_entity.type
_entity.pdbx_description
1 polymer ?
#
loop_
_entity_poly.entity_id
_entity_poly.type
_entity_poly.pdbx_seq_one_letter_code
_entity_poly.pdbx_strand_id
1 'polypeptide(L)'
;MLLITLTVGASSETPYIKQNEQSFNVAPKRKEPAQLALAMATRMMWHLYRPFFPWAKGSGGSACNVGEMAKKIEQAGCSNRMLQKLGWVMVKGTQDSPWNTDFNLRPKEELLSELQSLRRAMKKEPQLFIKSIFRSNDDLWVERCQRIITGMDPE
;
A
#
# COMPACT_ATOMS: atom_id res chain seq x y z
N MET A 1 5.04 5.29 -5.38
CA MET A 1 5.06 5.31 -3.91
C MET A 1 4.01 6.25 -3.37
N LEU A 2 4.27 7.55 -3.22
CA LEU A 2 3.22 8.52 -2.87
C LEU A 2 2.00 8.40 -3.81
N LEU A 3 2.26 8.22 -5.11
CA LEU A 3 1.22 8.01 -6.13
C LEU A 3 0.29 6.82 -5.82
N ILE A 4 0.84 5.68 -5.40
CA ILE A 4 0.04 4.48 -5.04
C ILE A 4 -0.73 4.74 -3.74
N THR A 5 -0.06 5.30 -2.74
CA THR A 5 -0.67 5.64 -1.45
C THR A 5 -1.84 6.61 -1.60
N LEU A 6 -1.68 7.65 -2.42
CA LEU A 6 -2.73 8.61 -2.72
C LEU A 6 -3.87 7.95 -3.48
N THR A 7 -3.59 7.11 -4.49
CA THR A 7 -4.64 6.40 -5.22
C THR A 7 -5.44 5.47 -4.32
N VAL A 8 -4.77 4.69 -3.47
CA VAL A 8 -5.43 3.79 -2.52
C VAL A 8 -6.21 4.57 -1.46
N GLY A 9 -5.64 5.65 -0.92
CA GLY A 9 -6.31 6.50 0.06
C GLY A 9 -7.53 7.22 -0.52
N ALA A 10 -7.46 7.69 -1.77
CA ALA A 10 -8.56 8.44 -2.40
C ALA A 10 -9.63 7.56 -3.07
N SER A 11 -9.48 6.23 -3.05
CA SER A 11 -10.57 5.30 -3.40
C SER A 11 -11.76 5.51 -2.45
N SER A 12 -12.98 5.52 -3.00
CA SER A 12 -14.19 5.64 -2.17
C SER A 12 -14.39 4.46 -1.20
N GLU A 13 -13.85 3.30 -1.55
CA GLU A 13 -13.82 2.09 -0.71
C GLU A 13 -12.41 1.73 -0.26
N THR A 14 -12.30 1.11 0.92
CA THR A 14 -11.01 0.63 1.43
C THR A 14 -10.57 -0.62 0.68
N PRO A 15 -9.42 -0.60 -0.01
CA PRO A 15 -8.90 -1.77 -0.70
C PRO A 15 -8.33 -2.79 0.27
N TYR A 16 -8.57 -4.08 0.01
CA TYR A 16 -8.13 -5.18 0.86
C TYR A 16 -7.77 -6.42 0.03
N ILE A 17 -6.81 -7.22 0.51
CA ILE A 17 -6.46 -8.51 -0.11
C ILE A 17 -6.92 -9.65 0.80
N LYS A 18 -7.92 -10.41 0.34
CA LYS A 18 -8.36 -11.65 1.01
C LYS A 18 -7.26 -12.71 0.98
N GLN A 19 -7.38 -13.70 1.86
CA GLN A 19 -6.44 -14.81 1.88
C GLN A 19 -6.53 -15.58 0.56
N ASN A 20 -5.38 -15.99 0.02
CA ASN A 20 -5.23 -16.72 -1.26
C ASN A 20 -5.58 -15.92 -2.52
N GLU A 21 -5.92 -14.63 -2.41
CA GLU A 21 -6.24 -13.79 -3.57
C GLU A 21 -5.05 -12.93 -4.03
N GLN A 22 -5.04 -12.61 -5.32
CA GLN A 22 -3.97 -11.84 -5.97
C GLN A 22 -4.36 -10.40 -6.32
N SER A 23 -5.67 -10.11 -6.29
CA SER A 23 -6.28 -8.83 -6.65
C SER A 23 -6.95 -8.15 -5.44
N PHE A 24 -7.12 -6.84 -5.53
CA PHE A 24 -7.79 -6.06 -4.50
C PHE A 24 -9.31 -6.23 -4.52
N ASN A 25 -9.86 -6.33 -3.32
CA ASN A 25 -11.28 -6.39 -2.97
C ASN A 25 -11.69 -5.20 -2.12
N VAL A 26 -12.99 -5.03 -1.91
CA VAL A 26 -13.52 -4.13 -0.91
C VAL A 26 -13.34 -4.74 0.48
N ALA A 27 -12.80 -3.96 1.41
CA ALA A 27 -12.70 -4.36 2.81
C ALA A 27 -14.10 -4.47 3.44
N PRO A 28 -14.35 -5.44 4.35
CA PRO A 28 -15.63 -5.53 5.06
C PRO A 28 -15.97 -4.29 5.91
N LYS A 29 -14.96 -3.53 6.31
CA LYS A 29 -15.11 -2.30 7.09
C LYS A 29 -14.27 -1.19 6.47
N ARG A 30 -14.92 -0.08 6.16
CA ARG A 30 -14.26 1.14 5.68
C ARG A 30 -13.29 1.68 6.75
N LYS A 31 -12.09 2.02 6.31
CA LYS A 31 -11.04 2.69 7.08
C LYS A 31 -11.03 4.17 6.73
N GLU A 32 -10.51 4.98 7.65
CA GLU A 32 -10.34 6.40 7.40
C GLU A 32 -9.21 6.60 6.36
N PRO A 33 -9.49 7.24 5.21
CA PRO A 33 -8.54 7.44 4.12
C PRO A 33 -7.17 8.01 4.51
N ALA A 34 -7.15 9.07 5.33
CA ALA A 34 -5.91 9.75 5.71
C ALA A 34 -5.06 8.87 6.62
N GLN A 35 -5.66 8.12 7.54
CA GLN A 35 -5.00 7.15 8.40
C GLN A 35 -4.45 5.98 7.59
N LEU A 36 -5.18 5.48 6.60
CA LEU A 36 -4.65 4.44 5.70
C LEU A 36 -3.45 4.96 4.91
N ALA A 37 -3.56 6.16 4.34
CA ALA A 37 -2.47 6.78 3.60
C ALA A 37 -1.23 7.00 4.49
N LEU A 38 -1.42 7.50 5.71
CA LEU A 38 -0.37 7.67 6.71
C LEU A 38 0.25 6.34 7.12
N ALA A 39 -0.56 5.30 7.33
CA ALA A 39 -0.10 3.96 7.67
C ALA A 39 0.76 3.38 6.55
N MET A 40 0.33 3.50 5.30
CA MET A 40 1.11 3.08 4.13
C MET A 40 2.42 3.85 4.01
N ALA A 41 2.40 5.19 4.12
CA ALA A 41 3.59 6.02 4.02
C ALA A 41 4.61 5.73 5.15
N THR A 42 4.12 5.58 6.39
CA THR A 42 4.96 5.22 7.55
C THR A 42 5.62 3.86 7.33
N ARG A 43 4.85 2.89 6.83
CA ARG A 43 5.34 1.55 6.57
C ARG A 43 6.39 1.51 5.45
N MET A 44 6.24 2.36 4.44
CA MET A 44 7.25 2.55 3.40
C MET A 44 8.55 3.13 3.96
N MET A 45 8.46 4.14 4.84
CA MET A 45 9.64 4.74 5.48
C MET A 45 10.45 3.71 6.27
N TRP A 46 9.79 2.76 6.94
CA TRP A 46 10.49 1.69 7.66
C TRP A 46 11.35 0.80 6.76
N HIS A 47 10.91 0.54 5.54
CA HIS A 47 11.69 -0.27 4.60
C HIS A 47 12.84 0.52 3.96
N LEU A 48 12.63 1.82 3.69
CA LEU A 48 13.65 2.69 3.11
C LEU A 48 14.76 3.06 4.11
N TYR A 49 14.39 3.30 5.35
CA TYR A 49 15.26 3.84 6.39
C TYR A 49 15.33 2.89 7.58
N ARG A 50 15.37 1.57 7.32
CA ARG A 50 15.36 0.51 8.34
C ARG A 50 16.29 0.74 9.54
N PRO A 51 17.54 1.24 9.37
CA PRO A 51 18.45 1.51 10.50
C PRO A 51 17.96 2.59 11.47
N PHE A 52 17.08 3.48 11.02
CA PHE A 52 16.58 4.61 11.82
C PHE A 52 15.34 4.27 12.65
N PHE A 53 14.78 3.07 12.50
CA PHE A 53 13.59 2.64 13.23
C PHE A 53 13.93 1.59 14.29
N PRO A 54 13.49 1.78 15.55
CA PRO A 54 13.78 0.85 16.64
C PRO A 54 12.93 -0.42 16.52
N TRP A 55 13.58 -1.55 16.25
CA TRP A 55 12.93 -2.87 16.22
C TRP A 55 12.80 -3.51 17.60
N ALA A 56 13.67 -3.11 18.54
CA ALA A 56 13.60 -3.47 19.95
C ALA A 56 13.15 -2.27 20.80
N LYS A 57 12.55 -2.53 21.97
CA LYS A 57 12.27 -1.45 22.93
C LYS A 57 13.60 -0.95 23.50
N GLY A 58 13.87 0.35 23.39
CA GLY A 58 14.97 0.98 24.11
C GLY A 58 14.66 1.05 25.61
N SER A 59 15.70 1.14 26.43
CA SER A 59 15.61 1.27 27.90
C SER A 59 14.87 2.54 28.38
N GLY A 60 14.63 3.51 27.48
CA GLY A 60 13.99 4.82 27.76
C GLY A 60 12.47 4.92 27.54
N GLY A 61 11.76 3.79 27.44
CA GLY A 61 10.33 3.69 27.83
C GLY A 61 9.21 4.37 27.01
N SER A 62 9.45 5.26 26.03
CA SER A 62 8.31 5.98 25.39
C SER A 62 8.09 5.71 23.89
N ALA A 63 9.10 5.30 23.12
CA ALA A 63 8.93 5.07 21.69
C ALA A 63 8.38 3.66 21.40
N CYS A 64 7.24 3.58 20.70
CA CYS A 64 6.74 2.30 20.18
C CYS A 64 7.79 1.68 19.25
N ASN A 65 8.09 0.39 19.45
CA ASN A 65 8.93 -0.33 18.51
C ASN A 65 8.14 -0.65 17.21
N VAL A 66 8.87 -1.02 16.15
CA VAL A 66 8.25 -1.38 14.85
C VAL A 66 7.20 -2.48 14.98
N GLY A 67 7.35 -3.43 15.91
CA GLY A 67 6.37 -4.49 16.14
C GLY A 67 5.02 -3.98 16.66
N GLU A 68 5.04 -3.06 17.63
CA GLU A 68 3.84 -2.41 18.18
C GLU A 68 3.20 -1.48 17.16
N MET A 69 4.02 -0.71 16.43
CA MET A 69 3.51 0.16 15.38
C MET A 69 2.91 -0.66 14.22
N ALA A 70 3.47 -1.81 13.87
CA ALA A 70 2.94 -2.68 12.82
C ALA A 70 1.51 -3.12 13.13
N LYS A 71 1.21 -3.48 14.39
CA LYS A 71 -0.16 -3.80 14.81
C LYS A 71 -1.13 -2.64 14.60
N LYS A 72 -0.72 -1.41 14.93
CA LYS A 72 -1.54 -0.20 14.69
C LYS A 72 -1.75 0.08 13.19
N ILE A 73 -0.72 -0.12 12.39
CA ILE A 73 -0.77 0.03 10.92
C ILE A 73 -1.70 -1.02 10.28
N GLU A 74 -1.66 -2.26 10.75
CA GLU A 74 -2.60 -3.30 10.29
C GLU A 74 -4.05 -2.94 10.67
N GLN A 75 -4.27 -2.41 11.88
CA GLN A 75 -5.59 -1.92 12.30
C GLN A 75 -6.09 -0.75 11.44
N ALA A 76 -5.18 0.09 10.94
CA ALA A 76 -5.51 1.16 9.99
C ALA A 76 -5.81 0.64 8.57
N GLY A 77 -5.61 -0.66 8.30
CA GLY A 77 -5.95 -1.32 7.03
C GLY A 77 -4.74 -1.64 6.14
N CYS A 78 -3.53 -1.25 6.53
CA CYS A 78 -2.32 -1.53 5.78
C CYS A 78 -1.70 -2.87 6.23
N SER A 79 -2.19 -3.97 5.67
CA SER A 79 -1.67 -5.31 6.00
C SER A 79 -0.37 -5.63 5.27
N ASN A 80 0.41 -6.56 5.84
CA ASN A 80 1.60 -7.10 5.20
C ASN A 80 1.32 -7.72 3.81
N ARG A 81 0.18 -8.40 3.66
CA ARG A 81 -0.26 -8.94 2.38
C ARG A 81 -0.53 -7.84 1.35
N MET A 82 -1.20 -6.76 1.78
CA MET A 82 -1.44 -5.60 0.91
C MET A 82 -0.13 -5.02 0.40
N LEU A 83 0.87 -4.81 1.26
CA LEU A 83 2.19 -4.30 0.85
C LEU A 83 2.89 -5.20 -0.17
N GLN A 84 2.79 -6.52 0.02
CA GLN A 84 3.32 -7.49 -0.93
C GLN A 84 2.62 -7.37 -2.30
N LYS A 85 1.29 -7.30 -2.32
CA LYS A 85 0.51 -7.18 -3.57
C LYS A 85 0.66 -5.82 -4.24
N LEU A 86 0.99 -4.76 -3.52
CA LEU A 86 1.41 -3.50 -4.14
C LEU A 86 2.74 -3.61 -4.89
N GLY A 87 3.42 -4.77 -4.81
CA GLY A 87 4.67 -5.03 -5.51
C GLY A 87 5.80 -4.15 -4.99
N TRP A 88 5.78 -3.78 -3.71
CA TRP A 88 6.80 -2.93 -3.09
C TRP A 88 7.94 -3.74 -2.46
N VAL A 89 7.56 -4.84 -1.83
CA VAL A 89 8.44 -5.67 -1.02
C VAL A 89 8.42 -7.09 -1.53
N MET A 90 9.58 -7.71 -1.55
CA MET A 90 9.76 -9.14 -1.73
C MET A 90 9.65 -9.80 -0.37
N VAL A 91 8.97 -10.93 -0.33
CA VAL A 91 8.86 -11.77 0.86
C VAL A 91 9.81 -12.93 0.68
N LYS A 92 10.65 -13.19 1.69
CA LYS A 92 11.38 -14.46 1.75
C LYS A 92 10.40 -15.57 2.10
N GLY A 93 10.22 -16.54 1.19
CA GLY A 93 9.36 -17.71 1.38
C GLY A 93 7.99 -17.61 0.70
N THR A 94 7.20 -18.67 0.83
CA THR A 94 5.90 -18.87 0.14
C THR A 94 4.69 -18.62 1.04
N GLN A 95 4.86 -18.10 2.25
CA GLN A 95 3.76 -17.85 3.17
C GLN A 95 2.82 -16.75 2.65
N ASP A 96 1.50 -17.01 2.71
CA ASP A 96 0.44 -16.07 2.34
C ASP A 96 0.31 -14.86 3.28
N SER A 97 0.89 -14.94 4.48
CA SER A 97 0.92 -13.90 5.49
C SER A 97 2.36 -13.72 5.97
N PRO A 98 3.15 -12.85 5.30
CA PRO A 98 4.56 -12.67 5.61
C PRO A 98 4.77 -12.00 6.96
N TRP A 99 5.86 -12.37 7.65
CA TRP A 99 6.26 -11.67 8.87
C TRP A 99 6.90 -10.33 8.50
N ASN A 100 6.84 -9.38 9.43
CA ASN A 100 7.47 -8.06 9.27
C ASN A 100 8.97 -8.16 8.93
N THR A 101 9.64 -9.19 9.44
CA THR A 101 11.08 -9.46 9.25
C THR A 101 11.42 -9.99 7.88
N ASP A 102 10.46 -10.62 7.18
CA ASP A 102 10.69 -11.34 5.93
C ASP A 102 10.64 -10.43 4.70
N PHE A 103 10.16 -9.20 4.90
CA PHE A 103 10.09 -8.19 3.86
C PHE A 103 11.46 -7.59 3.57
N ASN A 104 11.84 -7.68 2.31
CA ASN A 104 12.94 -6.94 1.72
C ASN A 104 12.38 -5.99 0.68
N LEU A 105 12.96 -4.79 0.62
CA LEU A 105 12.62 -3.86 -0.44
C LEU A 105 12.96 -4.49 -1.80
N ARG A 106 12.10 -4.32 -2.80
CA ARG A 106 12.45 -4.67 -4.18
C ARG A 106 13.66 -3.85 -4.66
N PRO A 107 14.44 -4.36 -5.62
CA PRO A 107 15.54 -3.60 -6.20
C PRO A 107 15.10 -2.22 -6.68
N LYS A 108 15.96 -1.22 -6.49
CA LYS A 108 15.64 0.19 -6.79
C LYS A 108 15.29 0.36 -8.28
N GLU A 109 15.99 -0.34 -9.15
CA GLU A 109 15.84 -0.29 -10.60
C GLU A 109 14.46 -0.77 -11.03
N GLU A 110 13.96 -1.86 -10.42
CA GLU A 110 12.61 -2.37 -10.65
C GLU A 110 11.55 -1.37 -10.17
N LEU A 111 11.75 -0.78 -8.99
CA LEU A 111 10.83 0.21 -8.42
C LEU A 111 10.76 1.49 -9.28
N LEU A 112 11.89 1.90 -9.87
CA LEU A 112 11.95 3.05 -10.78
C LEU A 112 11.27 2.73 -12.13
N SER A 113 11.49 1.52 -12.67
CA SER A 113 10.82 1.07 -13.89
C SER A 113 9.30 1.04 -13.71
N GLU A 114 8.83 0.46 -12.59
CA GLU A 114 7.41 0.44 -12.23
C GLU A 114 6.83 1.85 -12.13
N LEU A 115 7.55 2.77 -11.46
CA LEU A 115 7.12 4.18 -11.35
C LEU A 115 6.98 4.86 -12.72
N GLN A 116 7.90 4.60 -13.65
CA GLN A 116 7.83 5.15 -15.00
C GLN A 116 6.63 4.59 -15.78
N SER A 117 6.39 3.28 -15.66
CA SER A 117 5.22 2.63 -16.26
C SER A 117 3.92 3.22 -15.74
N LEU A 118 3.76 3.32 -14.42
CA LEU A 118 2.58 3.91 -13.78
C LEU A 118 2.36 5.37 -14.17
N ARG A 119 3.43 6.18 -14.25
CA ARG A 119 3.33 7.58 -14.71
C ARG A 119 2.89 7.68 -16.17
N ARG A 120 3.35 6.76 -17.03
CA ARG A 120 2.94 6.72 -18.44
C ARG A 120 1.46 6.33 -18.55
N ALA A 121 1.05 5.27 -17.84
CA ALA A 121 -0.33 4.82 -17.79
C ALA A 121 -1.26 5.93 -17.27
N MET A 122 -0.91 6.60 -16.17
CA MET A 122 -1.70 7.70 -15.63
C MET A 122 -1.94 8.84 -16.64
N LYS A 123 -0.98 9.11 -17.53
CA LYS A 123 -1.09 10.16 -18.56
C LYS A 123 -1.85 9.74 -19.82
N LYS A 124 -1.71 8.49 -20.23
CA LYS A 124 -2.24 8.01 -21.53
C LYS A 124 -3.51 7.17 -21.38
N GLU A 125 -3.57 6.37 -20.33
CA GLU A 125 -4.57 5.32 -20.11
C GLU A 125 -4.91 5.22 -18.60
N PRO A 126 -5.62 6.21 -18.03
CA PRO A 126 -5.89 6.26 -16.59
C PRO A 126 -6.61 5.03 -16.03
N GLN A 127 -7.43 4.37 -16.86
CA GLN A 127 -8.09 3.12 -16.48
C GLN A 127 -7.07 1.99 -16.26
N LEU A 128 -6.10 1.83 -17.18
CA LEU A 128 -5.03 0.83 -17.03
C LEU A 128 -4.14 1.13 -15.82
N PHE A 129 -3.94 2.42 -15.52
CA PHE A 129 -3.24 2.83 -14.30
C PHE A 129 -3.95 2.32 -13.04
N ILE A 130 -5.26 2.54 -12.92
CA ILE A 130 -6.05 2.03 -11.80
C ILE A 130 -6.04 0.49 -11.76
N LYS A 131 -6.31 -0.16 -12.90
CA LYS A 131 -6.29 -1.64 -13.00
C LYS A 131 -4.95 -2.23 -12.56
N SER A 132 -3.85 -1.54 -12.86
CA SER A 132 -2.49 -1.94 -12.44
C SER A 132 -2.28 -1.82 -10.93
N ILE A 133 -2.75 -0.72 -10.31
CA ILE A 133 -2.65 -0.53 -8.85
C ILE A 133 -3.47 -1.57 -8.08
N PHE A 134 -4.71 -1.81 -8.51
CA PHE A 134 -5.62 -2.75 -7.84
C PHE A 134 -5.47 -4.19 -8.31
N ARG A 135 -4.57 -4.45 -9.28
CA ARG A 135 -4.35 -5.75 -9.91
C ARG A 135 -5.66 -6.44 -10.29
N SER A 136 -6.60 -5.65 -10.80
CA SER A 136 -7.95 -6.09 -11.10
C SER A 136 -8.41 -5.47 -12.41
N ASN A 137 -9.09 -6.25 -13.24
CA ASN A 137 -9.75 -5.76 -14.45
C ASN A 137 -11.18 -5.28 -14.19
N ASP A 138 -11.64 -5.34 -12.94
CA ASP A 138 -12.95 -4.85 -12.53
C ASP A 138 -13.01 -3.32 -12.65
N ASP A 139 -13.90 -2.84 -13.52
CA ASP A 139 -14.10 -1.42 -13.80
C ASP A 139 -14.65 -0.67 -12.58
N LEU A 140 -15.20 -1.36 -11.57
CA LEU A 140 -15.60 -0.75 -10.30
C LEU A 140 -14.44 0.00 -9.63
N TRP A 141 -13.19 -0.45 -9.78
CA TRP A 141 -12.05 0.29 -9.23
C TRP A 141 -11.81 1.61 -9.96
N VAL A 142 -12.07 1.66 -11.26
CA VAL A 142 -11.99 2.88 -12.08
C VAL A 142 -13.05 3.86 -11.61
N GLU A 143 -14.29 3.41 -11.41
CA GLU A 143 -15.38 4.23 -10.87
C GLU A 143 -15.05 4.78 -9.47
N ARG A 144 -14.54 3.92 -8.57
CA ARG A 144 -14.16 4.33 -7.20
C ARG A 144 -13.03 5.35 -7.14
N CYS A 145 -12.18 5.36 -8.16
CA CYS A 145 -11.07 6.31 -8.30
C CYS A 145 -11.36 7.41 -9.33
N GLN A 146 -12.60 7.52 -9.82
CA GLN A 146 -12.94 8.40 -10.94
C GLN A 146 -12.58 9.85 -10.64
N ARG A 147 -12.76 10.30 -9.40
CA ARG A 147 -12.39 11.67 -8.96
C ARG A 147 -10.90 11.97 -9.12
N ILE A 148 -10.05 10.97 -8.95
CA ILE A 148 -8.60 11.08 -9.15
C ILE A 148 -8.27 11.12 -10.65
N ILE A 149 -9.04 10.39 -11.46
CA ILE A 149 -8.86 10.31 -12.91
C ILE A 149 -9.34 11.59 -13.60
N THR A 150 -10.48 12.13 -13.18
CA THR A 150 -11.17 13.24 -13.87
C THR A 150 -10.85 14.60 -13.26
N GLY A 151 -10.28 14.65 -12.04
CA GLY A 151 -9.97 15.90 -11.35
C GLY A 151 -11.21 16.70 -10.92
N MET A 152 -12.40 16.07 -10.88
CA MET A 152 -13.63 16.74 -10.46
C MET A 152 -13.76 16.75 -8.92
N ASP A 153 -13.85 17.96 -8.37
CA ASP A 153 -14.26 18.19 -6.99
C ASP A 153 -15.77 17.88 -6.81
N PRO A 154 -16.22 17.52 -5.60
CA PRO A 154 -17.64 17.29 -5.35
C PRO A 154 -18.33 18.65 -5.21
N GLU A 155 -19.43 18.84 -5.96
CA GLU A 155 -20.38 19.95 -5.74
C GLU A 155 -20.98 19.92 -4.33
#